data_AF-A0A3D4LH25-F1
#
_entry.id   AF-A0A3D4LH25-F1
#
_cell.length_a   1.000
_cell.length_b   1.000
_cell.length_c   1.000
_cell.angle_alpha   90.00
_cell.angle_beta   90.00
_cell.angle_gamma   90.00
#
_symmetry.space_group_name_H-M   'P 1'
#
loop_
_entity.id
_entity.type
_entity.pdbx_description
1 polymer ?
#
loop_
_entity_poly.entity_id
_entity_poly.type
_entity_poly.pdbx_seq_one_letter_code
_entity_poly.pdbx_strand_id
1 'polypeptide(L)' 'MREIVQTHMGEIAALATAVCFTLNAISFESAGKKVGSLSVSYIRLFIAFILLSISAYITRGLILPTDATTSTWFWLFIS' A
#
# COMPACT_ATOMS: atom_id res chain seq x y z
N MET A 1 4.60 30.57 -12.42
CA MET A 1 4.45 29.18 -12.91
C MET A 1 4.88 28.13 -11.87
N ARG A 2 5.96 28.33 -11.10
CA ARG A 2 6.39 27.37 -10.04
C ARG A 2 5.60 27.48 -8.72
N GLU A 3 5.03 28.64 -8.40
CA GLU A 3 4.23 28.86 -7.16
C GLU A 3 2.84 28.20 -7.19
N ILE A 4 2.09 28.31 -8.30
CA ILE A 4 0.77 27.65 -8.45
C ILE A 4 0.85 26.13 -8.28
N VAL A 5 1.96 25.53 -8.71
CA VAL A 5 2.23 24.10 -8.52
C VAL A 5 2.46 23.80 -7.04
N GLN A 6 3.10 24.67 -6.26
CA GLN A 6 3.31 24.47 -4.81
C GLN A 6 2.02 24.71 -4.00
N THR A 7 1.21 25.72 -4.35
CA THR A 7 -0.04 26.04 -3.64
C THR A 7 -1.16 25.01 -3.89
N HIS A 8 -1.29 24.51 -5.13
CA HIS A 8 -2.33 23.52 -5.49
C HIS A 8 -1.78 22.09 -5.67
N MET A 9 -0.55 21.83 -5.23
CA MET A 9 0.04 20.48 -5.29
C MET A 9 -0.82 19.47 -4.53
N GLY A 10 -1.46 19.90 -3.44
CA GLY A 10 -2.40 19.09 -2.67
C GLY A 10 -3.66 18.74 -3.46
N GLU A 11 -4.23 19.67 -4.22
CA GLU A 11 -5.44 19.43 -5.02
C GLU A 11 -5.17 18.48 -6.20
N ILE A 12 -4.04 18.69 -6.89
CA ILE A 12 -3.61 17.80 -7.98
C ILE A 12 -3.28 16.41 -7.44
N ALA A 13 -2.61 16.31 -6.28
CA ALA A 13 -2.34 15.04 -5.62
C ALA A 13 -3.63 14.35 -5.15
N ALA A 14 -4.63 15.11 -4.67
CA ALA A 14 -5.93 14.57 -4.27
C ALA A 14 -6.70 14.00 -5.47
N LEU A 15 -6.73 14.73 -6.58
CA LEU A 15 -7.34 14.25 -7.84
C LEU A 15 -6.63 13.01 -8.38
N ALA A 16 -5.30 13.02 -8.43
CA ALA A 16 -4.52 11.86 -8.86
C ALA A 16 -4.75 10.66 -7.94
N THR A 17 -4.81 10.88 -6.63
CA THR A 17 -5.12 9.84 -5.64
C THR A 17 -6.53 9.29 -5.85
N ALA A 18 -7.52 10.16 -6.08
CA ALA A 18 -8.89 9.73 -6.36
C ALA A 18 -8.96 8.83 -7.61
N VAL A 19 -8.30 9.23 -8.70
CA VAL A 19 -8.21 8.41 -9.92
C VAL A 19 -7.54 7.05 -9.64
N CYS A 20 -6.41 7.05 -8.92
CA CYS A 20 -5.73 5.81 -8.53
C CYS A 20 -6.63 4.89 -7.69
N PHE A 21 -7.39 5.44 -6.74
CA PHE A 21 -8.32 4.67 -5.92
C PHE A 21 -9.49 4.12 -6.75
N THR A 22 -10.04 4.90 -7.67
CA THR A 22 -11.12 4.45 -8.57
C THR A 22 -10.63 3.31 -9.48
N LEU A 23 -9.46 3.45 -10.11
CA LEU A 23 -8.87 2.39 -10.93
C LEU A 23 -8.59 1.12 -10.12
N ASN A 24 -8.10 1.27 -8.89
CA ASN A 24 -7.91 0.16 -7.98
C ASN A 24 -9.24 -0.54 -7.68
N ALA A 25 -10.31 0.20 -7.36
CA ALA A 25 -11.63 -0.38 -7.09
C ALA A 25 -12.20 -1.14 -8.31
N ILE A 26 -12.11 -0.57 -9.51
CA ILE A 26 -12.56 -1.22 -10.76
C ILE A 26 -11.76 -2.49 -11.04
N SER A 27 -10.44 -2.45 -10.84
CA SER A 27 -9.56 -3.60 -11.02
C SER A 27 -9.88 -4.71 -10.03
N PHE A 28 -10.20 -4.35 -8.77
CA PHE A 28 -10.63 -5.30 -7.75
C PHE A 28 -12.01 -5.91 -8.05
N GLU A 29 -12.94 -5.13 -8.57
CA GLU A 29 -14.26 -5.65 -8.97
C GLU A 29 -14.14 -6.64 -10.14
N SER A 30 -13.37 -6.27 -11.16
CA SER A 30 -13.15 -7.12 -12.35
C SER A 30 -12.40 -8.41 -12.00
N ALA A 31 -11.32 -8.30 -11.20
CA ALA A 31 -10.59 -9.47 -10.71
C ALA A 31 -11.44 -10.33 -9.77
N GLY A 32 -12.24 -9.70 -8.91
CA GLY A 32 -13.14 -10.39 -7.97
C GLY A 32 -14.22 -11.20 -8.66
N LYS A 33 -14.78 -10.66 -9.77
CA LYS A 33 -15.73 -11.38 -10.64
C LYS A 33 -15.12 -12.60 -11.34
N LYS A 34 -13.81 -12.56 -11.64
CA LYS A 34 -13.14 -13.62 -12.43
C LYS A 34 -12.45 -14.70 -11.58
N VAL A 35 -11.90 -14.33 -10.42
CA VAL A 35 -11.06 -15.23 -9.59
C VAL A 35 -11.66 -15.44 -8.18
N GLY A 36 -12.77 -14.75 -7.86
CA GLY A 36 -13.41 -14.77 -6.55
C GLY A 36 -12.74 -13.81 -5.55
N SER A 37 -13.53 -13.18 -4.68
CA SER A 37 -13.06 -12.20 -3.68
C SER A 37 -11.91 -12.73 -2.81
N LEU A 38 -11.96 -14.02 -2.44
CA LEU A 38 -10.95 -14.67 -1.61
C LEU A 38 -9.58 -14.77 -2.30
N SER A 39 -9.53 -15.20 -3.57
CA SER A 39 -8.26 -15.31 -4.31
C SER A 39 -7.60 -13.95 -4.53
N VAL A 40 -8.38 -12.93 -4.90
CA VAL A 40 -7.82 -11.59 -5.16
C VAL A 40 -7.29 -10.97 -3.87
N SER A 41 -7.96 -11.20 -2.74
CA SER A 41 -7.47 -10.77 -1.42
C SER A 41 -6.13 -11.45 -1.05
N TYR A 42 -5.99 -12.74 -1.35
CA TYR A 42 -4.75 -13.47 -1.09
C TYR A 42 -3.60 -13.00 -1.99
N ILE A 43 -3.87 -12.78 -3.28
CA ILE A 43 -2.89 -12.22 -4.23
C ILE A 43 -2.48 -10.81 -3.79
N ARG A 44 -3.42 -9.98 -3.32
CA ARG A 44 -3.12 -8.66 -2.74
C ARG A 44 -2.13 -8.78 -1.58
N LEU A 45 -2.36 -9.72 -0.66
CA LEU A 45 -1.48 -9.92 0.49
C LEU A 45 -0.07 -10.34 0.05
N PHE A 46 0.03 -11.26 -0.92
CA PHE A 46 1.31 -11.73 -1.43
C PHE A 46 2.11 -10.61 -2.12
N ILE A 47 1.46 -9.82 -2.98
CA ILE A 47 2.07 -8.66 -3.64
C ILE A 47 2.46 -7.60 -2.60
N ALA A 48 1.57 -7.30 -1.65
CA ALA A 48 1.84 -6.35 -0.58
C ALA A 48 3.03 -6.79 0.27
N PHE A 49 3.15 -8.08 0.59
CA PHE A 49 4.28 -8.61 1.34
C PHE A 49 5.61 -8.38 0.61
N ILE A 50 5.67 -8.68 -0.69
CA ILE A 50 6.87 -8.45 -1.51
C ILE A 50 7.22 -6.97 -1.58
N LEU A 51 6.25 -6.11 -1.88
CA LEU A 51 6.47 -4.66 -1.99
C LEU A 51 6.87 -4.04 -0.65
N LEU A 52 6.25 -4.45 0.46
CA LEU A 52 6.61 -4.00 1.81
C LEU A 52 8.02 -4.44 2.17
N SER A 53 8.40 -5.69 1.85
CA SER A 53 9.73 -6.20 2.12
C SER A 53 10.82 -5.44 1.36
N ILE A 54 10.59 -5.13 0.08
CA ILE A 54 11.47 -4.28 -0.74
C ILE A 54 11.53 -2.86 -0.19
N SER A 55 10.38 -2.28 0.19
CA SER A 55 10.32 -0.92 0.73
C SER A 55 11.02 -0.81 2.08
N ALA A 56 10.88 -1.82 2.94
CA ALA A 56 11.58 -1.93 4.22
C ALA A 56 13.09 -2.07 4.02
N TYR A 57 13.51 -2.86 3.02
CA TYR A 57 14.90 -2.98 2.64
C TYR A 57 15.50 -1.65 2.18
N ILE A 58 14.80 -0.89 1.32
CA ILE A 58 15.27 0.42 0.83
C ILE A 58 15.33 1.45 1.97
N THR A 59 14.39 1.44 2.91
CA THR A 59 14.30 2.47 3.96
C THR A 59 15.20 2.18 5.16
N ARG A 60 15.30 0.92 5.60
CA ARG A 60 16.00 0.53 6.84
C ARG A 60 17.14 -0.47 6.63
N GLY A 61 17.37 -0.95 5.41
CA GLY A 61 18.36 -1.99 5.12
C GLY A 61 17.98 -3.40 5.60
N LEU A 62 16.79 -3.55 6.18
CA LEU A 62 16.31 -4.77 6.82
C LEU A 62 15.03 -5.24 6.13
N ILE A 63 15.07 -6.44 5.56
CA ILE A 63 13.98 -7.10 4.81
C ILE A 63 12.82 -7.47 5.74
N LEU A 64 13.15 -7.75 7.01
CA LEU A 64 12.22 -8.08 8.09
C LEU A 64 12.56 -7.23 9.31
N PRO A 65 11.56 -6.77 10.09
CA PRO A 65 11.78 -5.98 11.30
C PRO A 65 12.29 -6.89 12.44
N THR A 66 13.51 -7.43 12.28
CA THR A 66 14.23 -8.17 13.32
C THR A 66 14.72 -7.25 14.43
N ASP A 67 14.70 -5.94 14.20
CA ASP A 67 15.10 -4.87 15.12
C ASP A 67 13.96 -4.39 16.04
N ALA A 68 12.73 -4.91 15.86
CA ALA A 68 11.59 -4.49 16.66
C ALA A 68 11.62 -5.16 18.04
N THR A 69 11.67 -4.34 19.10
CA THR A 69 11.59 -4.75 20.51
C THR A 69 10.40 -5.68 20.76
N THR A 70 10.53 -6.64 21.68
CA THR A 70 9.50 -7.64 22.02
C THR A 70 8.13 -7.02 22.33
N SER A 71 8.09 -5.81 22.90
CA SER A 71 6.84 -5.08 23.13
C SER A 71 6.12 -4.69 21.84
N THR A 72 6.84 -4.28 20.79
CA THR A 72 6.25 -3.95 19.48
C THR A 72 5.64 -5.18 18.81
N TRP A 73 6.27 -6.35 18.93
CA TRP A 73 5.71 -7.62 18.45
C TRP A 73 4.47 -8.03 19.23
N PHE A 74 4.43 -7.80 20.54
CA PHE A 74 3.25 -8.07 21.36
C PHE A 74 2.06 -7.20 20.94
N TRP A 75 2.28 -5.90 20.72
CA TRP A 75 1.24 -5.01 20.21
C TRP A 75 0.84 -5.31 18.76
N LEU A 76 1.74 -5.85 17.93
CA LEU A 76 1.39 -6.29 16.58
C LEU A 76 0.50 -7.53 16.60
N PHE A 77 0.66 -8.42 17.58
CA PHE A 77 -0.17 -9.63 17.71
C PHE A 77 -1.56 -9.33 18.27
N ILE A 78 -1.67 -8.32 19.16
CA ILE A 78 -2.95 -7.94 19.76
C ILE A 78 -3.82 -7.09 18.81
N SER A 79 -3.19 -6.35 17.88
CA SER A 79 -3.86 -5.44 16.93
C SER A 79 -4.38 -6.17 15.70
#